data_AF-X1UY91-F1
#
_entry.id   AF-X1UY91-F1
#
_cell.length_a   1.000
_cell.length_b   1.000
_cell.length_c   1.000
_cell.angle_alpha   90.00
_cell.angle_beta   90.00
_cell.angle_gamma   90.00
#
_symmetry.space_group_name_H-M   'P 1'
#
loop_
_entity.id
_entity.type
_entity.pdbx_description
1 polymer ?
#
loop_
_entity_poly.entity_id
_entity_poly.type
_entity_poly.pdbx_seq_one_letter_code
_entity_poly.pdbx_strand_id
1 'polypeptide(L)' 'MGLSNEAAKLYRPEMQIPFPLEEYKSRMAKVKEEMARQRVDLLYCSAPESLFYLTGYENSTTVSPTSMR' A
#
# COMPACT_ATOMS: atom_id res chain seq x y z
N MET A 1 -25.58 26.08 6.23
CA MET A 1 -25.23 24.64 6.14
C MET A 1 -23.80 24.54 5.61
N GLY A 2 -22.81 24.53 6.49
CA GLY A 2 -21.39 24.63 6.13
C GLY A 2 -20.56 23.48 6.73
N LEU A 3 -21.09 22.26 6.68
CA LEU A 3 -20.44 21.08 7.24
C LEU A 3 -20.07 20.14 6.09
N SER A 4 -18.89 20.28 5.49
CA SER A 4 -18.35 19.14 4.71
C SER A 4 -16.83 19.06 4.55
N ASN A 5 -16.04 20.09 4.89
CA ASN A 5 -14.58 20.02 4.67
C ASN A 5 -13.75 19.59 5.90
N GLU A 6 -14.29 19.72 7.12
CA GLU A 6 -13.57 19.32 8.35
C GLU A 6 -13.68 17.81 8.63
N ALA A 7 -14.82 17.18 8.30
CA ALA A 7 -15.03 15.75 8.53
C ALA A 7 -14.08 14.88 7.68
N ALA A 8 -13.70 15.34 6.48
CA ALA A 8 -12.74 14.64 5.62
C ALA A 8 -11.30 14.65 6.16
N LYS A 9 -10.95 15.60 7.05
CA LYS A 9 -9.63 15.61 7.71
C LYS A 9 -9.56 14.66 8.91
N LEU A 10 -10.69 14.37 9.54
CA LEU A 10 -10.78 13.56 10.76
C LEU A 10 -10.67 12.05 10.49
N TYR A 11 -10.98 11.61 9.27
CA TYR A 11 -10.85 10.20 8.88
C TYR A 11 -9.55 9.96 8.10
N ARG A 12 -8.42 10.28 8.74
CA ARG A 12 -7.16 9.63 8.41
C ARG A 12 -6.98 8.54 9.47
N PRO A 13 -7.48 7.30 9.26
CA PRO A 13 -6.91 6.20 10.03
C PRO A 13 -5.41 6.37 9.83
N GLU A 14 -4.67 6.56 10.93
CA GLU A 14 -3.21 6.59 10.88
C GLU A 14 -2.83 5.38 10.04
N MET A 15 -2.38 5.65 8.81
CA MET A 15 -2.06 4.59 7.88
C MET A 15 -0.79 4.02 8.47
N GLN A 16 -0.96 3.03 9.36
CA GLN A 16 0.13 2.34 10.04
C GLN A 16 0.83 1.50 8.98
N ILE A 17 1.57 2.20 8.12
CA ILE A 17 2.37 1.58 7.09
C ILE A 17 3.52 0.86 7.80
N PRO A 18 3.77 -0.42 7.51
CA PRO A 18 4.73 -1.23 8.26
C PRO A 18 6.19 -0.80 8.09
N PHE A 19 6.47 0.08 7.12
CA PHE A 19 7.81 0.54 6.77
C PHE A 19 7.81 2.07 6.58
N PRO A 20 8.96 2.75 6.75
CA PRO A 20 9.09 4.16 6.43
C PRO A 20 8.76 4.46 4.95
N LEU A 21 8.23 5.65 4.68
CA LEU A 21 7.88 6.07 3.31
C LEU A 21 9.07 5.99 2.33
N GLU A 22 10.28 6.31 2.82
CA GLU A 22 11.50 6.25 2.01
C GLU A 22 11.82 4.83 1.52
N GLU A 23 11.43 3.81 2.29
CA GLU A 23 11.63 2.43 1.89
C GLU A 23 10.74 2.08 0.68
N TYR A 24 9.46 2.47 0.71
CA TYR A 24 8.57 2.28 -0.43
C TYR A 24 9.05 3.02 -1.68
N LYS A 25 9.57 4.25 -1.52
CA LYS A 25 10.18 5.00 -2.63
C LYS A 25 11.37 4.24 -3.22
N SER A 26 12.25 3.70 -2.38
CA SER A 26 13.39 2.90 -2.80
C SER A 26 12.96 1.62 -3.54
N ARG A 27 11.98 0.88 -2.98
CA ARG A 27 11.41 -0.33 -3.61
C ARG A 27 10.83 -0.01 -4.99
N MET A 28 10.03 1.05 -5.10
CA MET A 28 9.43 1.49 -6.35
C MET A 28 10.47 1.94 -7.38
N ALA A 29 11.53 2.63 -6.96
CA ALA A 29 12.61 3.03 -7.86
C ALA A 29 13.31 1.82 -8.49
N LYS A 30 13.64 0.81 -7.68
CA LYS A 30 14.25 -0.45 -8.17
C LYS A 30 13.34 -1.19 -9.16
N VAL A 31 12.04 -1.25 -8.88
CA VAL A 31 11.08 -1.88 -9.80
C VAL A 31 11.02 -1.13 -11.13
N LYS A 32 10.97 0.21 -11.10
CA LYS A 32 10.93 1.03 -12.33
C LYS A 32 12.23 0.92 -13.15
N GLU A 33 13.37 0.88 -12.49
CA GLU A 33 14.67 0.65 -13.14
C GLU A 33 14.68 -0.69 -13.88
N GLU A 34 14.19 -1.73 -13.22
CA GLU A 34 14.13 -3.06 -13.79
C GLU A 34 13.10 -3.16 -14.93
N MET A 35 11.94 -2.51 -14.79
CA MET A 35 10.95 -2.38 -15.86
C MET A 35 11.54 -1.68 -17.09
N ALA A 36 12.31 -0.59 -16.90
CA ALA A 36 12.98 0.11 -17.99
C ALA A 36 14.04 -0.78 -18.66
N ARG A 37 14.82 -1.53 -17.88
CA ARG A 37 15.82 -2.48 -18.38
C ARG A 37 15.19 -3.59 -19.24
N GLN A 38 14.01 -4.07 -18.85
CA GLN A 38 13.29 -5.13 -19.55
C GLN A 38 12.32 -4.63 -20.64
N ARG A 39 12.18 -3.30 -20.82
CA ARG A 39 11.18 -2.68 -21.72
C ARG A 39 9.74 -3.11 -21.38
N VAL A 40 9.42 -3.13 -20.09
CA VAL A 40 8.08 -3.39 -19.57
C VAL A 40 7.40 -2.07 -19.27
N ASP A 41 6.34 -1.74 -20.01
CA ASP A 41 5.61 -0.48 -19.83
C ASP A 41 4.58 -0.53 -18.69
N LEU A 42 4.06 -1.72 -18.36
CA LEU A 42 3.06 -1.93 -17.32
C LEU A 42 3.37 -3.19 -16.51
N LEU A 43 3.43 -3.04 -15.19
CA LEU A 43 3.51 -4.15 -14.25
C LEU A 43 2.16 -4.30 -13.53
N TYR A 44 1.46 -5.41 -13.79
CA TYR A 44 0.23 -5.75 -13.08
C TYR A 44 0.54 -6.78 -11.98
N CYS A 45 0.52 -6.34 -10.72
CA CYS A 45 0.75 -7.21 -9.56
C CYS A 45 -0.56 -7.82 -9.08
N SER A 46 -0.75 -9.13 -9.28
CA SER A 46 -1.90 -9.87 -8.76
C SER A 46 -1.64 -10.56 -7.42
N ALA A 47 -0.37 -10.81 -7.09
CA ALA A 47 0.01 -11.50 -5.85
C ALA A 47 -0.12 -10.55 -4.64
N PRO A 48 -0.80 -10.95 -3.55
CA PRO A 48 -0.99 -10.11 -2.37
C PRO A 48 0.33 -9.71 -1.72
N GLU A 49 1.34 -10.57 -1.75
CA GLU A 49 2.68 -10.30 -1.22
C GLU A 49 3.36 -9.16 -1.99
N SER A 50 3.18 -9.12 -3.32
CA SER A 50 3.74 -8.07 -4.18
C SER A 50 3.05 -6.73 -3.92
N LEU A 51 1.72 -6.75 -3.76
CA LEU A 51 0.94 -5.57 -3.43
C LEU A 51 1.33 -5.02 -2.05
N PHE A 52 1.41 -5.88 -1.03
CA PHE A 52 1.85 -5.49 0.31
C PHE A 52 3.28 -4.92 0.29
N TYR A 53 4.22 -5.60 -0.37
CA TYR A 53 5.61 -5.14 -0.42
C TYR A 53 5.77 -3.78 -1.10
N LEU A 54 5.06 -3.53 -2.19
CA LEU A 54 5.22 -2.29 -2.97
C LEU A 54 4.38 -1.12 -2.46
N THR A 55 3.25 -1.40 -1.81
CA THR A 55 2.25 -0.37 -1.47
C THR A 55 1.92 -0.29 0.01
N GLY A 56 2.31 -1.30 0.81
CA GLY A 56 1.86 -1.45 2.18
C GLY A 56 0.39 -1.86 2.30
N TYR A 57 -0.27 -2.18 1.18
CA TYR A 57 -1.66 -2.62 1.17
C TYR A 57 -1.78 -4.01 1.79
N GLU A 58 -2.40 -4.06 2.97
CA GLU A 58 -2.78 -5.30 3.63
C GLU A 58 -4.24 -5.62 3.31
N ASN A 59 -4.47 -6.78 2.70
CA ASN A 59 -5.82 -7.31 2.58
C ASN A 59 -6.21 -7.91 3.94
N SER A 60 -7.13 -7.26 4.65
CA SER A 60 -7.63 -7.66 5.97
C SER A 60 -8.39 -9.00 6.00
N THR A 61 -8.50 -9.69 4.87
CA THR A 61 -9.15 -11.01 4.76
C THR A 61 -8.28 -12.16 5.29
N THR A 62 -7.04 -11.90 5.71
CA THR A 62 -6.33 -12.83 6.60
C THR A 62 -7.03 -12.80 7.96
N VAL A 63 -7.95 -13.74 8.15
CA VAL A 63 -8.56 -14.04 9.45
C VAL A 63 -7.47 -14.04 10.52
N SER A 64 -7.42 -12.98 11.33
CA SER A 64 -6.65 -13.02 12.57
C SER A 64 -7.24 -14.17 13.40
N PRO A 65 -6.44 -15.16 13.85
CA PRO A 65 -6.93 -16.28 14.66
C PRO A 65 -7.49 -15.84 16.02
N THR A 66 -7.41 -14.55 16.34
CA THR A 66 -7.89 -13.92 17.57
C THR A 66 -9.41 -13.79 17.67
N SER A 67 -10.18 -14.01 16.59
CA SER A 67 -11.65 -14.03 16.65
C SER A 67 -12.22 -15.44 16.52
N MET A 68 -11.64 -16.36 17.29
CA MET A 68 -12.23 -17.66 17.60
C MET A 68 -12.18 -17.83 19.13
N ARG A 69 -12.93 -16.96 19.82
CA ARG A 69 -13.30 -17.11 21.23
C ARG A 69 -14.73 -16.66 21.40
#